data_AF-A0A9N9JKV6-F1
#
_entry.id   AF-A0A9N9JKV6-F1
#
_cell.length_a   1.000
_cell.length_b   1.000
_cell.length_c   1.000
_cell.angle_alpha   90.00
_cell.angle_beta   90.00
_cell.angle_gamma   90.00
#
_symmetry.space_group_name_H-M   'P 1'
#
loop_
_entity.id
_entity.type
_entity.pdbx_description
1 polymer ?
#
loop_
_entity_poly.entity_id
_entity_poly.type
_entity_poly.pdbx_seq_one_letter_code
_entity_poly.pdbx_strand_id
1 'polypeptide(L)'
;GLLGVHDFWFEGGSKLDSSINIEFTSSPSTAITKWELDSLVRRRITETVVTTISTLKSLSQLVTEIPNMVVLDHIQIEVLLALDSLKKSCASIQAEQYEVALHHAKKAIERAESAFFDPTMVSMLYFPDEHKYAIYMPLFVPISVPLFVAIFRE
;
A
#
# COMPACT_ATOMS: atom_id res chain seq x y z
N GLY A 1 -22.78 -4.10 19.00
CA GLY A 1 -21.75 -3.56 19.90
C GLY A 1 -21.43 -2.16 19.44
N LEU A 2 -21.42 -1.19 20.36
CA LEU A 2 -20.99 0.18 20.06
C LEU A 2 -19.51 0.14 19.63
N LEU A 3 -19.18 0.77 18.51
CA LEU A 3 -17.85 0.72 17.92
C LEU A 3 -16.86 1.53 18.77
N GLY A 4 -16.16 0.88 19.71
CA GLY A 4 -15.08 1.50 20.49
C GLY A 4 -15.38 1.71 21.97
N VAL A 5 -16.54 1.28 22.47
CA VAL A 5 -16.67 0.98 23.90
C VAL A 5 -16.00 -0.38 24.09
N HIS A 6 -14.83 -0.43 24.72
CA HIS A 6 -14.39 -1.68 25.34
C HIS A 6 -15.54 -2.11 26.24
N ASP A 7 -16.14 -3.28 25.97
CA ASP A 7 -17.20 -3.83 26.80
C ASP A 7 -16.74 -3.66 28.25
N PHE A 8 -17.41 -2.75 28.97
CA PHE A 8 -17.07 -2.47 30.35
C PHE A 8 -17.50 -3.72 31.11
N TRP A 9 -16.56 -4.65 31.26
CA TRP A 9 -16.73 -5.79 32.13
C TRP A 9 -16.75 -5.21 33.54
N PHE A 10 -17.96 -4.95 34.03
CA PHE A 10 -18.17 -4.73 35.46
C PHE A 10 -17.89 -6.07 36.12
N GLU A 11 -16.63 -6.29 36.55
CA GLU A 11 -16.34 -7.27 37.60
C GLU A 11 -17.09 -6.78 38.84
N GLY A 12 -18.36 -7.18 38.92
CA GLY A 12 -19.21 -6.96 40.06
C GLY A 12 -18.66 -7.73 41.24
N GLY A 13 -17.69 -7.12 41.93
CA GLY A 13 -17.49 -7.36 43.35
C GLY A 13 -18.84 -7.21 44.03
N SER A 14 -19.34 -8.33 44.53
CA SER A 14 -20.58 -8.50 45.26
C SER A 14 -20.84 -7.38 46.27
N LYS A 15 -21.69 -6.40 45.89
CA LYS A 15 -22.53 -5.56 46.79
C LYS A 15 -23.37 -4.52 46.02
N LEU A 16 -24.03 -4.92 44.95
CA LEU A 16 -25.22 -4.19 44.51
C LEU A 16 -26.43 -4.84 45.20
N ASP A 17 -27.21 -4.02 45.91
CA ASP A 17 -28.42 -4.41 46.61
C ASP A 17 -29.32 -5.24 45.68
N SER A 18 -29.78 -6.41 46.14
CA SER A 18 -30.58 -7.38 45.38
C SER A 18 -31.96 -6.84 44.93
N SER A 19 -32.22 -5.57 45.20
CA SER A 19 -33.45 -4.84 44.91
C SER A 19 -33.35 -3.97 43.65
N ILE A 20 -32.16 -3.84 43.02
CA ILE A 20 -31.96 -3.00 41.82
C ILE A 20 -32.13 -3.85 40.56
N ASN A 21 -33.28 -3.71 39.90
CA ASN A 21 -33.49 -4.27 38.56
C ASN A 21 -32.81 -3.38 37.51
N ILE A 22 -31.76 -3.89 36.87
CA ILE A 22 -31.11 -3.23 35.74
C ILE A 22 -31.84 -3.67 34.47
N GLU A 23 -32.71 -2.80 33.94
CA GLU A 23 -33.38 -3.03 32.67
C GLU A 23 -32.61 -2.31 31.55
N PHE A 24 -31.96 -3.08 30.67
CA PHE A 24 -31.30 -2.53 29.49
C PHE A 24 -32.36 -2.20 28.43
N THR A 25 -32.74 -0.92 28.36
CA THR A 25 -33.61 -0.43 27.29
C THR A 25 -32.85 -0.43 25.95
N SER A 26 -33.52 -0.83 24.87
CA SER A 26 -32.98 -0.73 23.52
C SER A 26 -32.89 0.75 23.11
N SER A 27 -31.78 1.14 22.49
CA SER A 27 -31.58 2.51 22.01
C SER A 27 -32.73 2.92 21.07
N PRO A 28 -33.36 4.08 21.26
CA PRO A 28 -34.48 4.56 20.43
C PRO A 28 -34.07 4.90 18.99
N SER A 29 -32.77 4.92 18.68
CA SER A 29 -32.21 5.17 17.36
C SER A 29 -31.08 4.19 17.06
N THR A 30 -31.20 3.46 15.95
CA THR A 30 -30.20 2.49 15.44
C THR A 30 -29.20 3.14 14.47
N ALA A 31 -28.78 4.37 14.75
CA ALA A 31 -27.85 5.12 13.91
C ALA A 31 -26.43 5.16 14.49
N ILE A 32 -25.43 5.35 13.62
CA ILE A 32 -24.04 5.59 14.04
C ILE A 32 -23.99 6.91 14.79
N THR A 33 -23.43 6.89 15.99
CA THR A 33 -23.24 8.09 16.79
C THR A 33 -22.05 8.91 16.27
N LYS A 34 -22.01 10.22 16.57
CA LYS A 34 -20.94 11.11 16.10
C LYS A 34 -19.55 10.67 16.57
N TRP A 35 -19.44 10.12 17.78
CA TRP A 35 -18.17 9.67 18.33
C TRP A 35 -17.70 8.36 17.68
N GLU A 36 -18.61 7.45 17.34
CA GLU A 36 -18.28 6.25 16.57
C GLU A 36 -17.79 6.62 15.18
N LEU A 37 -18.44 7.59 14.53
CA LEU A 37 -18.00 8.10 13.24
C LEU A 37 -16.60 8.72 13.33
N ASP A 38 -16.34 9.57 14.32
CA ASP A 38 -15.03 10.20 14.53
C ASP A 38 -13.93 9.14 14.76
N SER A 39 -14.21 8.14 15.60
CA SER A 39 -13.31 7.00 15.85
C SER A 39 -13.01 6.22 14.57
N LEU A 40 -14.04 5.91 13.77
CA LEU A 40 -13.88 5.22 12.49
C LEU A 40 -13.05 6.04 11.49
N VAL A 41 -13.29 7.35 11.40
CA VAL A 41 -12.54 8.25 10.50
C VAL A 41 -11.06 8.26 10.88
N ARG A 42 -10.73 8.45 12.16
CA ARG A 42 -9.34 8.45 12.65
C ARG A 42 -8.65 7.12 12.40
N ARG A 43 -9.33 6.01 12.67
CA ARG A 43 -8.81 4.66 12.38
C ARG A 43 -8.54 4.51 10.89
N ARG A 44 -9.50 4.91 10.04
CA ARG A 44 -9.36 4.81 8.59
C ARG A 44 -8.20 5.64 8.05
N ILE A 45 -8.00 6.86 8.56
CA ILE A 45 -6.86 7.71 8.18
C ILE A 45 -5.56 6.98 8.49
N THR A 46 -5.42 6.46 9.72
CA THR A 46 -4.21 5.76 10.17
C THR A 46 -3.91 4.54 9.29
N GLU A 47 -4.90 3.68 9.10
CA GLU A 47 -4.79 2.50 8.23
C GLU A 47 -4.37 2.90 6.81
N THR A 48 -5.03 3.91 6.23
CA THR A 48 -4.76 4.36 4.86
C THR A 48 -3.35 4.93 4.72
N VAL A 49 -2.89 5.73 5.68
CA VAL A 49 -1.53 6.29 5.71
C VAL A 49 -0.49 5.19 5.80
N VAL A 50 -0.67 4.23 6.72
CA VAL A 50 0.26 3.10 6.89
C VAL A 50 0.32 2.25 5.61
N THR A 51 -0.83 1.92 5.03
CA THR A 51 -0.89 1.17 3.77
C THR A 51 -0.19 1.95 2.65
N THR A 52 -0.41 3.26 2.53
CA THR A 52 0.24 4.09 1.50
C THR A 52 1.76 4.05 1.63
N ILE A 53 2.28 4.22 2.84
CA ILE A 53 3.73 4.15 3.11
C ILE A 53 4.27 2.76 2.75
N SER A 54 3.55 1.71 3.13
CA SER A 54 3.94 0.33 2.79
C SER A 54 3.98 0.12 1.28
N THR A 55 2.98 0.59 0.53
CA THR A 55 2.92 0.48 -0.94
C THR A 55 4.08 1.21 -1.60
N LEU A 56 4.37 2.46 -1.18
CA LEU A 56 5.50 3.23 -1.71
C LEU A 56 6.85 2.57 -1.36
N LYS A 57 6.97 1.97 -0.18
CA LYS A 57 8.16 1.20 0.21
C LYS A 57 8.33 -0.03 -0.67
N SER A 58 7.27 -0.80 -0.89
CA SER A 58 7.29 -1.96 -1.79
C SER A 58 7.64 -1.56 -3.23
N LEU A 59 7.14 -0.42 -3.71
CA LEU A 59 7.52 0.14 -5.01
C LEU A 59 9.03 0.43 -5.07
N SER A 60 9.57 1.10 -4.05
CA SER A 60 11.01 1.39 -3.97
C SER A 60 11.86 0.11 -3.95
N GLN A 61 11.40 -0.92 -3.24
CA GLN A 61 12.07 -2.22 -3.21
C GLN A 61 12.04 -2.90 -4.59
N LEU A 62 10.88 -2.92 -5.24
CA LEU A 62 10.70 -3.48 -6.58
C LEU A 62 11.67 -2.86 -7.60
N VAL A 63 11.79 -1.52 -7.59
CA VAL A 63 12.70 -0.78 -8.47
C VAL A 63 14.17 -1.06 -8.17
N THR A 64 14.51 -1.39 -6.92
CA THR A 64 15.89 -1.67 -6.51
C THR A 64 16.28 -3.13 -6.79
N GLU A 65 15.35 -4.07 -6.63
CA GLU A 65 15.62 -5.51 -6.70
C GLU A 65 15.53 -6.07 -8.12
N ILE A 66 14.73 -5.48 -9.01
CA ILE A 66 14.59 -5.96 -10.40
C ILE A 66 15.60 -5.25 -11.31
N PRO A 67 16.64 -5.95 -11.81
CA PRO A 67 17.60 -5.36 -12.73
C PRO A 67 16.90 -4.94 -14.03
N ASN A 68 17.29 -3.79 -14.57
CA ASN A 68 16.76 -3.19 -15.80
C ASN A 68 15.28 -2.76 -15.72
N MET A 69 14.71 -2.52 -14.53
CA MET A 69 13.38 -1.93 -14.41
C MET A 69 13.38 -0.47 -14.92
N VAL A 70 12.63 -0.22 -16.00
CA VAL A 70 12.39 1.12 -16.56
C VAL A 70 11.20 1.77 -15.84
N VAL A 71 11.47 2.79 -15.03
CA VAL A 71 10.44 3.63 -14.41
C VAL A 71 10.14 4.80 -15.34
N LEU A 72 8.92 4.84 -15.88
CA LEU A 72 8.49 5.90 -16.78
C LEU A 72 8.15 7.19 -16.01
N ASP A 73 8.25 8.34 -16.69
CA ASP A 73 8.03 9.66 -16.09
C ASP A 73 6.66 9.79 -15.41
N HIS A 74 5.62 9.17 -15.97
CA HIS A 74 4.28 9.22 -15.39
C HIS A 74 4.23 8.49 -14.04
N ILE A 75 4.97 7.40 -13.85
CA ILE A 75 5.09 6.70 -12.56
C ILE A 75 5.75 7.60 -11.53
N GLN A 76 6.83 8.29 -11.93
CA GLN A 76 7.51 9.25 -11.06
C GLN A 76 6.55 10.36 -10.60
N ILE A 77 5.76 10.91 -11.53
CA ILE A 77 4.75 11.94 -11.22
C ILE A 77 3.72 11.41 -10.24
N GLU A 78 3.16 10.20 -10.45
CA GLU A 78 2.20 9.58 -9.54
C GLU A 78 2.78 9.39 -8.12
N VAL A 79 4.03 8.94 -8.02
CA VAL A 79 4.74 8.80 -6.73
C VAL A 79 4.92 10.15 -6.03
N LEU A 80 5.33 11.20 -6.77
CA LEU A 80 5.48 12.55 -6.20
C LEU A 80 4.14 13.12 -5.71
N LEU A 81 3.07 12.92 -6.48
CA LEU A 81 1.71 13.34 -6.09
C LEU A 81 1.19 12.55 -4.89
N ALA A 82 1.52 11.26 -4.79
CA ALA A 82 1.21 10.44 -3.62
C ALA A 82 1.90 10.97 -2.36
N LEU A 83 3.21 11.26 -2.45
CA LEU A 83 4.00 11.81 -1.34
C LEU A 83 3.52 13.21 -0.91
N ASP A 84 3.19 14.08 -1.85
CA ASP A 84 2.62 15.40 -1.55
C ASP A 84 1.25 15.28 -0.87
N SER A 85 0.39 14.39 -1.36
CA SER A 85 -0.92 14.13 -0.75
C SER A 85 -0.76 13.54 0.66
N LEU A 86 0.19 12.64 0.86
CA LEU A 86 0.50 12.05 2.17
C LEU A 86 0.98 13.13 3.15
N LYS A 87 1.87 14.03 2.71
CA LYS A 87 2.33 15.17 3.51
C LYS A 87 1.18 16.10 3.89
N LYS A 88 0.27 16.41 2.96
CA LYS A 88 -0.93 17.21 3.22
C LYS A 88 -1.89 16.53 4.20
N SER A 89 -2.03 15.20 4.12
CA SER A 89 -2.80 14.42 5.09
C SER A 89 -2.20 14.55 6.49
N CYS A 90 -0.90 14.33 6.66
CA CYS A 90 -0.20 14.49 7.94
C CYS A 90 -0.33 15.90 8.52
N ALA A 91 -0.21 16.95 7.70
CA ALA A 91 -0.41 18.33 8.13
C ALA A 91 -1.86 18.59 8.58
N SER A 92 -2.85 18.00 7.90
CA SER A 92 -4.26 18.12 8.26
C SER A 92 -4.59 17.37 9.57
N ILE A 93 -3.92 16.24 9.85
CA ILE A 93 -4.02 15.54 11.13
C ILE A 93 -3.52 16.43 12.27
N GLN A 94 -2.39 17.13 12.07
CA GLN A 94 -1.84 18.06 13.07
C GLN A 94 -2.74 19.28 13.30
N ALA A 95 -3.51 19.68 12.30
CA ALA A 95 -4.49 20.76 12.40
C ALA A 95 -5.87 20.30 12.91
N GLU A 96 -6.01 19.04 13.35
CA GLU A 96 -7.28 18.42 13.79
C GLU A 96 -8.40 18.42 12.72
N GLN A 97 -8.02 18.52 11.44
CA GLN A 97 -8.95 18.53 10.30
C GLN A 97 -9.07 17.12 9.70
N TYR A 98 -9.73 16.21 10.42
CA TYR A 98 -9.75 14.78 10.08
C TYR A 98 -10.45 14.46 8.75
N GLU A 99 -11.52 15.16 8.37
CA GLU A 99 -12.18 14.97 7.08
C GLU A 99 -11.25 15.33 5.90
N VAL A 100 -10.52 16.44 6.04
CA VAL A 100 -9.54 16.90 5.04
C VAL A 100 -8.34 15.94 5.01
N ALA A 101 -7.89 15.48 6.18
CA ALA A 101 -6.85 14.47 6.29
C ALA A 101 -7.23 13.16 5.60
N LEU A 102 -8.47 12.69 5.78
CA LEU A 102 -8.99 11.49 5.15
C LEU A 102 -9.05 11.63 3.63
N HIS A 103 -9.49 12.79 3.12
CA HIS A 103 -9.48 13.07 1.69
C HIS A 103 -8.07 13.00 1.09
N HIS A 104 -7.09 13.62 1.74
CA HIS A 104 -5.70 13.57 1.30
C HIS A 104 -5.09 12.17 1.44
N ALA A 105 -5.43 11.41 2.49
CA ALA A 105 -4.99 10.03 2.65
C ALA A 105 -5.52 9.13 1.53
N LYS A 106 -6.80 9.28 1.16
CA LYS A 106 -7.41 8.56 0.03
C LYS A 106 -6.70 8.87 -1.29
N LYS A 107 -6.45 10.15 -1.58
CA LYS A 107 -5.66 10.53 -2.76
C LYS A 107 -4.26 9.94 -2.73
N ALA A 108 -3.61 9.92 -1.57
CA ALA A 108 -2.26 9.39 -1.46
C ALA A 108 -2.21 7.88 -1.78
N ILE A 109 -3.14 7.08 -1.24
CA ILE A 109 -3.20 5.64 -1.53
C ILE A 109 -3.56 5.38 -2.99
N GLU A 110 -4.53 6.10 -3.56
CA GLU A 110 -4.94 5.93 -4.97
C GLU A 110 -3.77 6.18 -5.93
N ARG A 111 -2.98 7.24 -5.67
CA ARG A 111 -1.80 7.59 -6.47
C ARG A 111 -0.68 6.57 -6.29
N ALA A 112 -0.43 6.12 -5.06
CA ALA A 112 0.59 5.10 -4.77
C ALA A 112 0.27 3.76 -5.43
N GLU A 113 -0.99 3.31 -5.34
CA GLU A 113 -1.46 2.08 -5.99
C GLU A 113 -1.45 2.22 -7.51
N SER A 114 -1.87 3.36 -8.05
CA SER A 114 -1.80 3.61 -9.50
C SER A 114 -0.37 3.51 -10.03
N ALA A 115 0.63 3.99 -9.28
CA ALA A 115 2.02 3.89 -9.67
C ALA A 115 2.57 2.46 -9.52
N PHE A 116 2.21 1.76 -8.43
CA PHE A 116 2.70 0.41 -8.15
C PHE A 116 2.12 -0.64 -9.11
N PHE A 117 0.83 -0.53 -9.44
CA PHE A 117 0.12 -1.48 -10.29
C PHE A 117 0.05 -1.03 -11.76
N ASP A 118 0.84 -0.02 -12.16
CA ASP A 118 0.87 0.39 -13.55
C ASP A 118 1.31 -0.77 -14.46
N PRO A 119 0.63 -1.00 -15.61
CA PRO A 119 0.96 -2.09 -16.51
C PRO A 119 2.43 -2.08 -16.97
N THR A 120 3.04 -0.90 -17.09
CA THR A 120 4.44 -0.76 -17.52
C THR A 120 5.42 -1.25 -16.46
N MET A 121 5.06 -1.14 -15.18
CA MET A 121 5.86 -1.65 -14.04
C MET A 121 5.84 -3.18 -13.94
N VAL A 122 4.81 -3.85 -14.48
CA VAL A 122 4.68 -5.31 -14.49
C VAL A 122 5.23 -5.93 -15.79
N SER A 123 5.45 -5.13 -16.84
CA SER A 123 5.67 -5.61 -18.22
C SER A 123 7.11 -6.01 -18.60
N MET A 124 8.09 -5.91 -17.71
CA MET A 124 9.51 -6.24 -18.03
C MET A 124 9.89 -7.72 -17.79
N LEU A 125 8.92 -8.62 -17.73
CA LEU A 125 9.18 -10.06 -17.92
C LEU A 125 9.46 -10.41 -19.39
N TYR A 126 9.26 -9.49 -20.34
CA TYR A 126 9.55 -9.75 -21.74
C TYR A 126 11.01 -9.47 -22.08
N PHE A 127 11.76 -10.57 -22.09
CA PHE A 127 13.16 -10.75 -22.46
C PHE A 127 14.18 -10.44 -21.36
N PRO A 128 14.32 -11.39 -20.41
CA PRO A 128 15.56 -11.54 -19.67
C PRO A 128 16.71 -11.64 -20.67
N ASP A 129 17.86 -11.12 -20.28
CA ASP A 129 19.12 -11.29 -21.00
C ASP A 129 19.50 -12.76 -21.27
N GLU A 130 18.80 -13.72 -20.68
CA GLU A 130 18.96 -15.15 -20.94
C GLU A 130 18.28 -15.62 -22.24
N HIS A 131 17.24 -14.92 -22.73
CA HIS A 131 16.59 -15.26 -24.01
C HIS A 131 17.24 -14.60 -25.24
N LYS A 132 18.04 -13.53 -25.08
CA LYS A 132 18.89 -13.04 -26.19
C LYS A 132 19.92 -14.09 -26.59
N TYR A 133 20.53 -14.79 -25.63
CA TYR A 133 21.51 -15.84 -25.96
C TYR A 133 20.85 -17.03 -26.64
N ALA A 134 19.62 -17.41 -26.28
CA ALA A 134 18.90 -18.47 -26.99
C ALA A 134 18.64 -18.14 -28.47
N ILE A 135 18.47 -16.85 -28.81
CA ILE A 135 18.27 -16.38 -30.19
C ILE A 135 19.61 -16.29 -30.94
N TYR A 136 20.67 -15.79 -30.30
CA TYR A 136 21.96 -15.56 -30.94
C TYR A 136 22.87 -16.81 -30.98
N MET A 137 22.84 -17.69 -29.98
CA MET A 137 23.72 -18.86 -29.88
C MET A 137 23.66 -19.79 -31.11
N PRO A 138 22.49 -20.13 -31.69
CA PRO A 138 22.43 -20.95 -32.91
C PRO A 138 23.15 -20.34 -34.11
N LEU A 139 23.30 -19.01 -34.18
CA LEU A 139 23.93 -18.31 -35.29
C LEU A 139 25.43 -18.05 -35.07
N PHE A 140 25.83 -17.78 -33.82
CA PHE A 140 27.23 -17.48 -33.46
C PHE A 140 28.09 -18.73 -33.24
N VAL A 141 27.53 -19.84 -32.74
CA VAL A 141 28.28 -21.09 -32.52
C VAL A 141 28.86 -21.67 -33.83
N PRO A 142 28.11 -21.76 -34.94
CA PRO A 142 28.65 -22.29 -36.19
C PRO A 142 29.74 -21.44 -36.83
N ILE A 143 29.72 -20.11 -36.60
CA ILE A 143 30.71 -19.17 -37.15
C ILE A 143 31.96 -19.13 -36.28
N SER A 144 31.81 -19.22 -34.96
CA SER A 144 32.93 -19.15 -34.01
C SER A 144 33.80 -20.41 -34.01
N VAL A 145 33.21 -21.61 -34.14
CA VAL A 145 33.96 -22.88 -34.10
C VAL A 145 35.06 -22.96 -35.17
N PRO A 146 34.81 -22.68 -36.47
CA PRO A 146 35.86 -22.70 -37.50
C PRO A 146 36.95 -21.66 -37.26
N LEU A 147 36.61 -20.47 -36.75
CA LEU A 147 37.56 -19.40 -36.43
C LEU A 147 38.56 -19.84 -35.35
N PHE A 148 38.07 -20.46 -34.27
CA PHE A 148 38.95 -21.00 -33.23
C PHE A 148 39.83 -22.14 -33.75
N VAL A 149 39.26 -23.06 -34.53
CA VAL A 149 40.04 -24.17 -35.13
C VAL A 149 41.13 -23.64 -36.06
N ALA A 150 40.87 -22.58 -36.82
CA ALA A 150 41.87 -21.95 -37.68
C ALA A 150 43.01 -21.33 -36.87
N ILE A 151 42.71 -20.64 -35.77
CA ILE A 151 43.71 -20.01 -34.90
C ILE A 151 44.60 -21.03 -34.18
N PHE A 152 44.07 -22.19 -33.78
CA PHE A 152 44.84 -23.25 -33.11
C PHE A 152 45.64 -24.14 -34.07
N ARG A 153 45.35 -24.09 -35.36
CA ARG A 153 46.07 -24.85 -36.40
C ARG A 153 47.23 -24.08 -37.01
N GLU A 154 47.36 -22.80 -36.69
CA GLU A 154 48.52 -21.94 -36.92
C GLU A 154 49.42 -21.95 -35.68
#